data_AF-R0GN85-F1
#
_entry.id   AF-R0GN85-F1
#
_cell.length_a   1.000
_cell.length_b   1.000
_cell.length_c   1.000
_cell.angle_alpha   90.00
_cell.angle_beta   90.00
_cell.angle_gamma   90.00
#
_symmetry.space_group_name_H-M   'P 1'
#
loop_
_entity.id
_entity.type
_entity.pdbx_description
1 polymer ?
#
loop_
_entity_poly.entity_id
_entity_poly.type
_entity_poly.pdbx_seq_one_letter_code
_entity_poly.pdbx_strand_id
1 'polypeptide(L)'
;VLFLTVSQSPNLEKLRSLILEFLTDNEAGSGAILPVSIGQTRKLVILDDVWTRESLEQLMFENFPGTTTLVVSRSKLAGPRMTYDVELLDEHDAMTLLCLSAFDQKSVPSGLSRSLVKQVVDECKGLPLSLKVIGASLKGRPEKYWQGAVNRLSRGEPADINHETIVFAQIEASLEILDKKSRECFLDLGAFPEDKKIPLGVIINMWVELHDMDEETAFSILMDLADKNLLTLVKDPRFGALYTGYHDVFVTQHDVLRDVALLLSSFGKVNSRKRLSMPQRALTLPREWERSNDEPYNARVVSIHTGEMNEMDWFDMELPKTEVLIINFSSDNYVLPPFIAKMGRLKALLVINNGLFHVRLQDFSSFTNLAKLRSLWLQMVYVPYSTITLKHLQKLSLIFCKSVNQKALDMNLIFPNLSDITIDHCEDLVELPSTISGITSLNSISITNCPSIGELPNNMSKLMALELLRLYACPELKSLPEEICELPNLKYIDISQCVNLSCLPEEVGKLSRLEKIDMRACPLLSIPSSAVKLTSLCHVICDKENLCMWEKIENAVPGLRVEATEDCLD
;
A
#
# COMPACT_ATOMS: atom_id res chain seq x y z
N VAL A 1 -7.07 -1.86 -23.18
CA VAL A 1 -8.25 -1.83 -22.28
C VAL A 1 -7.89 -0.94 -21.12
N LEU A 2 -8.78 -0.06 -20.68
CA LEU A 2 -8.60 0.76 -19.48
C LEU A 2 -9.55 0.26 -18.41
N PHE A 3 -9.03 -0.04 -17.22
CA PHE A 3 -9.82 -0.45 -16.06
C PHE A 3 -9.69 0.61 -14.97
N LEU A 4 -10.81 1.15 -14.50
CA LEU A 4 -10.87 2.18 -13.48
C LEU A 4 -11.91 1.81 -12.44
N THR A 5 -11.54 1.91 -11.16
CA THR A 5 -12.48 1.81 -10.05
C THR A 5 -12.99 3.22 -9.69
N VAL A 6 -14.31 3.38 -9.63
CA VAL A 6 -14.95 4.67 -9.35
C VAL A 6 -15.14 4.87 -7.85
N SER A 7 -15.55 3.84 -7.11
CA SER A 7 -15.77 3.88 -5.65
C SER A 7 -16.94 4.77 -5.23
N GLN A 8 -17.35 4.71 -3.95
CA GLN A 8 -18.48 5.49 -3.43
C GLN A 8 -18.27 7.01 -3.51
N SER A 9 -17.01 7.45 -3.49
CA SER A 9 -16.67 8.87 -3.47
C SER A 9 -15.48 9.14 -4.42
N PRO A 10 -15.73 9.11 -5.74
CA PRO A 10 -14.69 9.19 -6.77
C PRO A 10 -13.99 10.56 -6.80
N ASN A 11 -12.70 10.56 -7.16
CA ASN A 11 -12.07 11.75 -7.71
C ASN A 11 -12.38 11.80 -9.23
N LEU A 12 -13.51 12.40 -9.58
CA LEU A 12 -14.04 12.41 -10.95
C LEU A 12 -13.11 13.11 -11.94
N GLU A 13 -12.44 14.19 -11.52
CA GLU A 13 -11.50 14.91 -12.38
C GLU A 13 -10.31 14.04 -12.78
N LYS A 14 -9.71 13.34 -11.81
CA LYS A 14 -8.61 12.41 -12.06
C LYS A 14 -9.05 11.26 -12.97
N LEU A 15 -10.18 10.63 -12.69
CA LEU A 15 -10.70 9.53 -13.50
C LEU A 15 -10.98 10.00 -14.93
N ARG A 16 -11.60 11.16 -15.10
CA ARG A 16 -11.89 11.77 -16.40
C ARG A 16 -10.62 12.06 -17.19
N SER A 17 -9.57 12.56 -16.54
CA SER A 17 -8.27 12.81 -17.17
C SER A 17 -7.65 11.52 -17.70
N LEU A 18 -7.64 10.44 -16.89
CA LEU A 18 -7.09 9.13 -17.28
C LEU A 18 -7.85 8.51 -18.45
N ILE A 19 -9.19 8.63 -18.46
CA ILE A 19 -9.99 8.15 -19.58
C ILE A 19 -9.64 8.95 -20.85
N LEU A 20 -9.56 10.27 -20.76
CA LEU A 20 -9.27 11.12 -21.91
C LEU A 20 -7.89 10.80 -22.51
N GLU A 21 -6.86 10.69 -21.67
CA GLU A 21 -5.50 10.33 -22.06
C GLU A 21 -5.46 8.99 -22.81
N PHE A 22 -6.12 7.97 -22.26
CA PHE A 22 -6.24 6.65 -22.89
C PHE A 22 -7.01 6.70 -24.22
N LEU A 23 -8.05 7.53 -24.32
CA LEU A 23 -8.82 7.66 -25.54
C LEU A 23 -8.05 8.41 -26.64
N THR A 24 -7.18 9.36 -26.30
CA THR A 24 -6.42 10.16 -27.28
C THR A 24 -5.05 9.60 -27.66
N ASP A 25 -4.59 8.49 -27.06
CA ASP A 25 -3.24 7.91 -27.28
C ASP A 25 -2.11 8.94 -27.06
N ASN A 26 -2.30 9.87 -26.11
CA ASN A 26 -1.26 10.83 -25.76
C ASN A 26 -0.37 10.22 -24.68
N GLU A 27 0.85 9.85 -25.03
CA GLU A 27 1.93 9.74 -24.05
C GLU A 27 2.31 11.16 -23.59
N ALA A 28 2.42 11.36 -22.27
CA ALA A 28 2.73 12.65 -21.68
C ALA A 28 3.99 13.28 -22.30
N GLY A 29 3.86 14.44 -22.98
CA GLY A 29 5.04 15.19 -23.42
C GLY A 29 4.91 16.22 -24.54
N SER A 30 3.82 16.27 -25.32
CA SER A 30 3.69 17.33 -26.36
C SER A 30 2.30 17.95 -26.40
N GLY A 31 2.24 19.25 -26.10
CA GLY A 31 1.02 20.06 -26.10
C GLY A 31 0.47 20.38 -27.49
N ALA A 32 0.55 19.44 -28.44
CA ALA A 32 0.03 19.60 -29.78
C ALA A 32 -1.01 18.52 -30.09
N ILE A 33 -2.26 18.95 -30.32
CA ILE A 33 -3.31 18.11 -30.90
C ILE A 33 -2.92 17.86 -32.36
N LEU A 34 -2.25 16.74 -32.64
CA LEU A 34 -2.09 16.24 -34.01
C LEU A 34 -3.20 15.23 -34.30
N PRO A 35 -3.99 15.40 -35.37
CA PRO A 35 -4.90 14.38 -35.83
C PRO A 35 -4.07 13.29 -36.54
N VAL A 36 -3.55 12.34 -35.77
CA VAL A 36 -2.90 11.15 -36.35
C VAL A 36 -4.00 10.21 -36.84
N SER A 37 -3.85 9.78 -38.09
CA SER A 37 -4.75 8.89 -38.82
C SER A 37 -5.09 7.62 -38.01
N ILE A 38 -6.35 7.52 -37.60
CA ILE A 38 -6.91 6.42 -36.81
C ILE A 38 -6.89 5.12 -37.64
N GLY A 39 -5.92 4.24 -37.38
CA GLY A 39 -6.18 2.81 -37.46
C GLY A 39 -7.21 2.47 -36.37
N GLN A 40 -8.34 1.85 -36.72
CA GLN A 40 -9.43 1.51 -35.80
C GLN A 40 -8.98 0.51 -34.71
N THR A 41 -8.28 0.98 -33.69
CA THR A 41 -8.05 0.20 -32.47
C THR A 41 -9.34 0.25 -31.65
N ARG A 42 -9.93 -0.92 -31.39
CA ARG A 42 -11.11 -1.02 -30.51
C ARG A 42 -10.67 -0.77 -29.08
N LYS A 43 -11.23 0.26 -28.44
CA LYS A 43 -10.92 0.59 -27.05
C LYS A 43 -12.05 0.10 -26.14
N LEU A 44 -11.68 -0.46 -24.99
CA LEU A 44 -12.62 -0.87 -23.94
C LEU A 44 -12.27 -0.11 -22.67
N VAL A 45 -13.23 0.62 -22.11
CA VAL A 45 -13.16 1.28 -20.82
C VAL A 45 -14.07 0.54 -19.85
N ILE A 46 -13.52 0.07 -18.73
CA ILE A 46 -14.26 -0.59 -17.67
C ILE A 46 -14.31 0.36 -16.49
N LEU A 47 -15.52 0.78 -16.11
CA LEU A 47 -15.81 1.58 -14.93
C LEU A 47 -16.40 0.64 -13.88
N ASP A 48 -15.55 0.24 -12.93
CA ASP A 48 -15.92 -0.67 -11.86
C ASP A 48 -16.46 0.10 -10.65
N ASP A 49 -17.44 -0.51 -9.98
CA ASP A 49 -18.11 0.02 -8.77
C ASP A 49 -18.60 1.48 -8.88
N VAL A 50 -19.50 1.75 -9.84
CA VAL A 50 -20.10 3.07 -10.02
C VAL A 50 -21.33 3.23 -9.12
N TRP A 51 -21.34 4.25 -8.25
CA TRP A 51 -22.40 4.42 -7.26
C TRP A 51 -23.56 5.34 -7.69
N THR A 52 -23.27 6.40 -8.45
CA THR A 52 -24.27 7.41 -8.82
C THR A 52 -24.32 7.66 -10.31
N ARG A 53 -25.50 8.01 -10.81
CA ARG A 53 -25.72 8.38 -12.22
C ARG A 53 -24.94 9.63 -12.60
N GLU A 54 -24.85 10.60 -11.71
CA GLU A 54 -24.10 11.85 -11.90
C GLU A 54 -22.61 11.58 -12.13
N SER A 55 -22.02 10.63 -11.37
CA SER A 55 -20.64 10.21 -11.57
C SER A 55 -20.43 9.56 -12.93
N LEU A 56 -21.36 8.68 -13.34
CA LEU A 56 -21.32 8.03 -14.65
C LEU A 56 -21.37 9.06 -15.79
N GLU A 57 -22.33 9.99 -15.76
CA GLU A 57 -22.52 11.01 -16.80
C GLU A 57 -21.27 11.89 -16.99
N GLN A 58 -20.54 12.18 -15.91
CA GLN A 58 -19.29 12.95 -15.98
C GLN A 58 -18.10 12.19 -16.57
N LEU A 59 -18.13 10.85 -16.53
CA LEU A 59 -17.08 9.96 -17.03
C LEU A 59 -17.36 9.41 -18.44
N MET A 60 -18.56 9.65 -18.98
CA MET A 60 -18.92 9.22 -20.33
C MET A 60 -18.36 10.16 -21.41
N PHE A 61 -17.76 9.58 -22.45
CA PHE A 61 -17.28 10.30 -23.63
C PHE A 61 -17.98 9.74 -24.89
N GLU A 62 -18.88 10.51 -25.50
CA GLU A 62 -19.69 10.04 -26.64
C GLU A 62 -18.99 10.16 -28.01
N ASN A 63 -17.90 10.91 -28.09
CA ASN A 63 -17.30 11.34 -29.36
C ASN A 63 -16.11 10.48 -29.85
N PHE A 64 -15.93 9.25 -29.34
CA PHE A 64 -14.80 8.38 -29.70
C PHE A 64 -15.25 7.09 -30.41
N PRO A 65 -15.26 7.05 -31.75
CA PRO A 65 -15.70 5.89 -32.51
C PRO A 65 -14.81 4.67 -32.21
N GLY A 66 -15.42 3.50 -32.01
CA GLY A 66 -14.72 2.25 -31.70
C GLY A 66 -14.48 1.98 -30.20
N THR A 67 -15.00 2.85 -29.31
CA THR A 67 -14.93 2.67 -27.86
C THR A 67 -16.16 1.96 -27.32
N THR A 68 -15.96 0.96 -26.46
CA THR A 68 -17.01 0.33 -25.65
C THR A 68 -16.77 0.65 -24.18
N THR A 69 -17.81 1.04 -23.45
CA THR A 69 -17.74 1.26 -22.00
C THR A 69 -18.56 0.20 -21.28
N LEU A 70 -17.91 -0.57 -20.41
CA LEU A 70 -18.55 -1.49 -19.48
C LEU A 70 -18.66 -0.79 -18.12
N VAL A 71 -19.85 -0.79 -17.53
CA VAL A 71 -20.10 -0.19 -16.21
C VAL A 71 -20.58 -1.28 -15.27
N VAL A 72 -19.90 -1.44 -14.14
CA VAL A 72 -20.30 -2.34 -13.05
C VAL A 72 -20.84 -1.47 -11.91
N SER A 73 -22.01 -1.83 -11.38
CA SER A 73 -22.66 -1.07 -10.30
C SER A 73 -23.53 -1.98 -9.43
N ARG A 74 -23.65 -1.65 -8.15
CA ARG A 74 -24.59 -2.30 -7.21
C ARG A 74 -26.06 -1.92 -7.49
N SER A 75 -26.30 -0.85 -8.25
CA SER A 75 -27.65 -0.35 -8.54
C SER A 75 -27.88 -0.17 -10.04
N LYS A 76 -29.15 -0.19 -10.47
CA LYS A 76 -29.51 0.08 -11.87
C LYS A 76 -29.40 1.57 -12.16
N LEU A 77 -28.21 2.00 -12.58
CA LEU A 77 -27.96 3.34 -13.09
C LEU A 77 -28.63 3.47 -14.47
N ALA A 78 -29.84 4.03 -14.51
CA ALA A 78 -30.61 4.15 -15.76
C ALA A 78 -29.80 4.90 -16.84
N GLY A 79 -29.50 4.26 -17.97
CA GLY A 79 -28.68 4.87 -19.03
C GLY A 79 -27.97 3.93 -20.04
N PRO A 80 -27.63 2.65 -19.75
CA PRO A 80 -26.87 1.86 -20.71
C PRO A 80 -27.75 1.25 -21.80
N ARG A 81 -27.16 1.01 -22.98
CA ARG A 81 -27.82 0.32 -24.11
C ARG A 81 -28.20 -1.13 -23.78
N MET A 82 -27.53 -1.75 -22.82
CA MET A 82 -27.75 -3.13 -22.38
C MET A 82 -27.37 -3.26 -20.90
N THR A 83 -28.15 -4.02 -20.13
CA THR A 83 -27.92 -4.28 -18.70
C THR A 83 -27.84 -5.79 -18.47
N TYR A 84 -26.90 -6.24 -17.64
CA TYR A 84 -26.76 -7.62 -17.22
C TYR A 84 -26.78 -7.68 -15.69
N ASP A 85 -27.74 -8.40 -15.13
CA ASP A 85 -27.84 -8.62 -13.69
C ASP A 85 -27.05 -9.89 -13.33
N VAL A 86 -26.03 -9.77 -12.49
CA VAL A 86 -25.19 -10.92 -12.07
C VAL A 86 -25.97 -11.77 -11.07
N GLU A 87 -26.15 -13.05 -11.39
CA GLU A 87 -26.87 -14.01 -10.54
C GLU A 87 -26.01 -14.50 -9.36
N LEU A 88 -26.67 -14.90 -8.28
CA LEU A 88 -26.03 -15.59 -7.15
C LEU A 88 -25.53 -16.98 -7.59
N LEU A 89 -24.54 -17.51 -6.89
CA LEU A 89 -24.05 -18.86 -7.17
C LEU A 89 -25.13 -19.90 -6.84
N ASP A 90 -25.29 -20.87 -7.73
CA ASP A 90 -26.12 -22.03 -7.45
C ASP A 90 -25.48 -22.93 -6.37
N GLU A 91 -26.23 -23.92 -5.87
CA GLU A 91 -25.75 -24.82 -4.82
C GLU A 91 -24.44 -25.54 -5.20
N HIS A 92 -24.26 -25.90 -6.47
CA HIS A 92 -23.11 -26.65 -6.93
C HIS A 92 -21.85 -25.78 -6.94
N ASP A 93 -21.95 -24.59 -7.53
CA ASP A 93 -20.85 -23.64 -7.61
C ASP A 93 -20.52 -23.05 -6.23
N ALA A 94 -21.53 -22.80 -5.39
CA ALA A 94 -21.33 -22.33 -4.02
C ALA A 94 -20.62 -23.38 -3.15
N MET A 95 -21.02 -24.65 -3.25
CA MET A 95 -20.31 -25.77 -2.60
C MET A 95 -18.87 -25.89 -3.10
N THR A 96 -18.66 -25.76 -4.40
CA THR A 96 -17.33 -25.82 -5.01
C THR A 96 -16.44 -24.69 -4.51
N LEU A 97 -16.95 -23.45 -4.47
CA LEU A 97 -16.21 -22.28 -3.99
C LEU A 97 -15.87 -22.36 -2.50
N LEU A 98 -16.82 -22.80 -1.65
CA LEU A 98 -16.55 -23.03 -0.23
C LEU A 98 -15.47 -24.10 -0.04
N CYS A 99 -15.56 -25.21 -0.79
CA CYS A 99 -14.57 -26.29 -0.70
C CYS A 99 -13.19 -25.85 -1.16
N LEU A 100 -13.10 -25.07 -2.24
CA LEU A 100 -11.84 -24.48 -2.70
C LEU A 100 -11.22 -23.59 -1.61
N SER A 101 -12.04 -22.79 -0.94
CA SER A 101 -11.57 -21.86 0.10
C SER A 101 -11.18 -22.58 1.40
N ALA A 102 -11.88 -23.65 1.77
CA ALA A 102 -11.68 -24.35 3.04
C ALA A 102 -10.70 -25.53 2.97
N PHE A 103 -10.52 -26.14 1.79
CA PHE A 103 -9.80 -27.40 1.63
C PHE A 103 -8.80 -27.40 0.46
N ASP A 104 -8.69 -26.31 -0.31
CA ASP A 104 -7.89 -26.23 -1.53
C ASP A 104 -8.27 -27.31 -2.58
N GLN A 105 -9.52 -27.79 -2.56
CA GLN A 105 -10.05 -28.78 -3.50
C GLN A 105 -11.53 -28.54 -3.83
N LYS A 106 -12.00 -29.02 -4.98
CA LYS A 106 -13.35 -28.73 -5.50
C LYS A 106 -14.49 -29.51 -4.82
N SER A 107 -14.19 -30.49 -3.97
CA SER A 107 -15.20 -31.38 -3.40
C SER A 107 -15.01 -31.58 -1.90
N VAL A 108 -16.07 -31.99 -1.20
CA VAL A 108 -16.02 -32.26 0.23
C VAL A 108 -15.11 -33.46 0.50
N PRO A 109 -14.11 -33.35 1.40
CA PRO A 109 -13.26 -34.47 1.79
C PRO A 109 -14.10 -35.64 2.34
N SER A 110 -13.69 -36.88 2.06
CA SER A 110 -14.43 -38.09 2.45
C SER A 110 -14.64 -38.27 3.96
N GLY A 111 -13.83 -37.61 4.79
CA GLY A 111 -13.92 -37.65 6.25
C GLY A 111 -14.81 -36.57 6.90
N LEU A 112 -15.41 -35.66 6.12
CA LEU A 112 -16.25 -34.58 6.63
C LEU A 112 -17.71 -34.73 6.19
N SER A 113 -18.65 -34.41 7.09
CA SER A 113 -20.07 -34.47 6.77
C SER A 113 -20.45 -33.48 5.66
N ARG A 114 -20.87 -34.01 4.51
CA ARG A 114 -21.39 -33.21 3.39
C ARG A 114 -22.62 -32.39 3.79
N SER A 115 -23.44 -32.87 4.72
CA SER A 115 -24.60 -32.12 5.21
C SER A 115 -24.19 -30.89 6.03
N LEU A 116 -23.09 -30.99 6.79
CA LEU A 116 -22.58 -29.87 7.57
C LEU A 116 -21.99 -28.79 6.67
N VAL A 117 -21.21 -29.18 5.65
CA VAL A 117 -20.70 -28.24 4.64
C VAL A 117 -21.85 -27.56 3.91
N LYS A 118 -22.90 -28.31 3.56
CA LYS A 118 -24.11 -27.76 2.95
C LYS A 118 -24.80 -26.73 3.85
N GLN A 119 -24.94 -26.99 5.15
CA GLN A 119 -25.53 -26.01 6.08
C GLN A 119 -24.75 -24.69 6.08
N VAL A 120 -23.41 -24.74 6.06
CA VAL A 120 -22.59 -23.52 5.95
C VAL A 120 -22.86 -22.77 4.64
N VAL A 121 -22.95 -23.49 3.51
CA VAL A 121 -23.30 -22.89 2.20
C VAL A 121 -24.68 -22.25 2.23
N ASP A 122 -25.66 -22.93 2.83
CA ASP A 122 -27.04 -22.44 2.95
C ASP A 122 -27.10 -21.16 3.80
N GLU A 123 -26.26 -21.04 4.82
CA GLU A 123 -26.13 -19.82 5.61
C GLU A 123 -25.45 -18.69 4.84
N CYS A 124 -24.58 -18.99 3.87
CA CYS A 124 -23.89 -17.98 3.03
C CYS A 124 -24.77 -17.42 1.88
N LYS A 125 -25.95 -18.00 1.63
CA LYS A 125 -26.93 -17.53 0.62
C LYS A 125 -26.35 -17.34 -0.80
N GLY A 126 -25.37 -18.16 -1.20
CA GLY A 126 -24.78 -18.12 -2.54
C GLY A 126 -23.87 -16.90 -2.82
N LEU A 127 -23.51 -16.12 -1.79
CA LEU A 127 -22.67 -14.93 -1.91
C LEU A 127 -21.18 -15.30 -1.96
N PRO A 128 -20.45 -15.01 -3.06
CA PRO A 128 -19.07 -15.45 -3.23
C PRO A 128 -18.11 -14.98 -2.13
N LEU A 129 -18.21 -13.71 -1.70
CA LEU A 129 -17.33 -13.16 -0.67
C LEU A 129 -17.55 -13.85 0.68
N SER A 130 -18.80 -14.04 1.09
CA SER A 130 -19.16 -14.75 2.32
C SER A 130 -18.63 -16.18 2.31
N LEU A 131 -18.82 -16.90 1.19
CA LEU A 131 -18.29 -18.26 1.02
C LEU A 131 -16.77 -18.31 1.14
N LYS A 132 -16.05 -17.35 0.54
CA LYS A 132 -14.58 -17.26 0.62
C LYS A 132 -14.07 -16.95 2.02
N VAL A 133 -14.66 -15.97 2.71
CA VAL A 133 -14.26 -15.55 4.07
C VAL A 133 -14.56 -16.66 5.07
N ILE A 134 -15.80 -17.19 5.06
CA ILE A 134 -16.21 -18.26 5.97
C ILE A 134 -15.41 -19.53 5.68
N GLY A 135 -15.28 -19.93 4.42
CA GLY A 135 -14.48 -21.10 4.03
C GLY A 135 -13.04 -21.02 4.51
N ALA A 136 -12.38 -19.88 4.28
CA ALA A 136 -11.01 -19.66 4.75
C ALA A 136 -10.89 -19.69 6.28
N SER A 137 -11.87 -19.13 7.01
CA SER A 137 -11.89 -19.19 8.49
C SER A 137 -12.00 -20.62 9.04
N LEU A 138 -12.59 -21.54 8.27
CA LEU A 138 -12.81 -22.94 8.61
C LEU A 138 -11.69 -23.88 8.14
N LYS A 139 -10.73 -23.37 7.38
CA LYS A 139 -9.61 -24.13 6.82
C LYS A 139 -8.82 -24.85 7.92
N GLY A 140 -8.62 -26.15 7.74
CA GLY A 140 -7.90 -27.01 8.69
C GLY A 140 -8.58 -27.20 10.05
N ARG A 141 -9.83 -26.74 10.25
CA ARG A 141 -10.55 -26.87 11.52
C ARG A 141 -11.35 -28.18 11.61
N PRO A 142 -11.48 -28.79 12.80
CA PRO A 142 -12.22 -30.04 12.99
C PRO A 142 -13.73 -29.84 12.86
N GLU A 143 -14.48 -30.90 12.57
CA GLU A 143 -15.94 -30.87 12.32
C GLU A 143 -16.75 -30.17 13.44
N LYS A 144 -16.38 -30.37 14.72
CA LYS A 144 -17.03 -29.69 15.85
C LYS A 144 -16.96 -28.16 15.75
N TYR A 145 -15.88 -27.64 15.15
CA TYR A 145 -15.69 -26.22 14.92
C TYR A 145 -16.64 -25.70 13.83
N TRP A 146 -16.82 -26.47 12.76
CA TRP A 146 -17.77 -26.18 11.68
C TRP A 146 -19.20 -26.10 12.22
N GLN A 147 -19.59 -27.01 13.11
CA GLN A 147 -20.89 -26.94 13.78
C GLN A 147 -21.05 -25.66 14.61
N GLY A 148 -19.99 -25.24 15.30
CA GLY A 148 -19.96 -23.97 16.02
C GLY A 148 -20.13 -22.76 15.10
N ALA A 149 -19.57 -22.81 13.89
CA ALA A 149 -19.72 -21.75 12.89
C ALA A 149 -21.16 -21.65 12.37
N VAL A 150 -21.79 -22.78 12.03
CA VAL A 150 -23.23 -22.81 11.66
C VAL A 150 -24.06 -22.16 12.75
N ASN A 151 -23.84 -22.51 14.02
CA ASN A 151 -24.57 -21.94 15.15
C ASN A 151 -24.36 -20.42 15.33
N ARG A 152 -23.19 -19.88 14.94
CA ARG A 152 -22.94 -18.43 14.98
C ARG A 152 -23.64 -17.73 13.82
N LEU A 153 -23.50 -18.28 12.61
CA LEU A 153 -24.13 -17.74 11.41
C LEU A 153 -25.67 -17.73 11.54
N SER A 154 -26.24 -18.80 12.09
CA SER A 154 -27.70 -18.93 12.30
C SER A 154 -28.26 -18.01 13.40
N ARG A 155 -27.41 -17.35 14.20
CA ARG A 155 -27.83 -16.39 15.24
C ARG A 155 -27.99 -14.97 14.69
N GLY A 156 -27.51 -14.68 13.49
CA GLY A 156 -27.73 -13.40 12.85
C GLY A 156 -29.19 -13.26 12.46
N GLU A 157 -29.96 -12.43 13.17
CA GLU A 157 -31.30 -12.04 12.71
C GLU A 157 -31.16 -10.98 11.61
N PRO A 158 -31.67 -11.22 10.38
CA PRO A 158 -31.75 -10.15 9.39
C PRO A 158 -32.91 -9.23 9.76
N ALA A 159 -32.61 -8.16 10.51
CA ALA A 159 -33.46 -6.98 10.51
C ALA A 159 -33.20 -6.25 9.18
N ASP A 160 -34.08 -6.51 8.20
CA ASP A 160 -34.13 -5.93 6.84
C ASP A 160 -33.48 -6.75 5.70
N ILE A 161 -34.12 -6.73 4.53
CA ILE A 161 -34.03 -7.69 3.41
C ILE A 161 -32.83 -7.42 2.45
N ASN A 162 -31.87 -6.58 2.86
CA ASN A 162 -30.76 -6.19 1.99
C ASN A 162 -29.55 -7.18 2.08
N HIS A 163 -28.95 -7.49 0.92
CA HIS A 163 -27.82 -8.42 0.81
C HIS A 163 -26.60 -7.95 1.63
N GLU A 164 -26.38 -6.63 1.74
CA GLU A 164 -25.25 -6.05 2.50
C GLU A 164 -25.35 -6.34 4.00
N THR A 165 -26.53 -6.23 4.60
CA THR A 165 -26.74 -6.51 6.03
C THR A 165 -26.48 -7.98 6.37
N ILE A 166 -26.86 -8.88 5.45
CA ILE A 166 -26.58 -10.32 5.59
C ILE A 166 -25.08 -10.60 5.52
N VAL A 167 -24.38 -10.00 4.55
CA VAL A 167 -22.92 -10.14 4.42
C VAL A 167 -22.20 -9.60 5.65
N PHE A 168 -22.65 -8.47 6.20
CA PHE A 168 -22.04 -7.88 7.39
C PHE A 168 -22.15 -8.79 8.61
N ALA A 169 -23.33 -9.35 8.88
CA ALA A 169 -23.54 -10.27 10.00
C ALA A 169 -22.69 -11.55 9.86
N GLN A 170 -22.57 -12.07 8.64
CA GLN A 170 -21.73 -13.24 8.33
C GLN A 170 -20.23 -12.98 8.54
N ILE A 171 -19.74 -11.81 8.10
CA ILE A 171 -18.35 -11.40 8.30
C ILE A 171 -18.10 -11.14 9.78
N GLU A 172 -19.00 -10.45 10.49
CA GLU A 172 -18.88 -10.21 11.93
C GLU A 172 -18.74 -11.52 12.72
N ALA A 173 -19.57 -12.53 12.42
CA ALA A 173 -19.48 -13.85 13.04
C ALA A 173 -18.13 -14.55 12.76
N SER A 174 -17.49 -14.25 11.62
CA SER A 174 -16.16 -14.75 11.28
C SER A 174 -15.06 -14.00 12.04
N LEU A 175 -15.27 -12.73 12.37
CA LEU A 175 -14.32 -11.90 13.14
C LEU A 175 -14.29 -12.28 14.63
N GLU A 176 -15.35 -12.88 15.19
CA GLU A 176 -15.36 -13.40 16.57
C GLU A 176 -14.29 -14.49 16.81
N ILE A 177 -13.81 -15.11 15.73
CA ILE A 177 -12.80 -16.17 15.76
C ILE A 177 -11.39 -15.62 15.96
N LEU A 178 -11.15 -14.39 15.49
CA LEU A 178 -9.84 -13.77 15.55
C LEU A 178 -9.45 -13.52 17.00
N ASP A 179 -8.16 -13.67 17.30
CA ASP A 179 -7.63 -13.17 18.56
C ASP A 179 -7.79 -11.64 18.63
N LYS A 180 -7.71 -11.12 19.85
CA LYS A 180 -7.96 -9.70 20.11
C LYS A 180 -7.05 -8.76 19.29
N LYS A 181 -5.77 -9.11 19.09
CA LYS A 181 -4.84 -8.26 18.33
C LYS A 181 -5.19 -8.28 16.85
N SER A 182 -5.36 -9.47 16.26
CA SER A 182 -5.74 -9.60 14.84
C SER A 182 -7.06 -8.90 14.52
N ARG A 183 -8.05 -8.97 15.42
CA ARG A 183 -9.32 -8.25 15.27
C ARG A 183 -9.11 -6.74 15.29
N GLU A 184 -8.30 -6.21 16.21
CA GLU A 184 -8.02 -4.76 16.26
C GLU A 184 -7.23 -4.30 15.02
N CYS A 185 -6.27 -5.11 14.53
CA CYS A 185 -5.55 -4.85 13.27
C CYS A 185 -6.49 -4.79 12.06
N PHE A 186 -7.43 -5.74 11.94
CA PHE A 186 -8.47 -5.71 10.90
C PHE A 186 -9.31 -4.41 10.97
N LEU A 187 -9.73 -4.01 12.17
CA LEU A 187 -10.52 -2.79 12.36
C LEU A 187 -9.73 -1.52 12.00
N ASP A 188 -8.40 -1.50 12.21
CA ASP A 188 -7.56 -0.36 11.82
C ASP A 188 -7.50 -0.16 10.31
N LEU A 189 -7.67 -1.22 9.50
CA LEU A 189 -7.71 -1.11 8.04
C LEU A 189 -8.86 -0.23 7.54
N GLY A 190 -9.96 -0.14 8.32
CA GLY A 190 -11.07 0.76 8.04
C GLY A 190 -10.68 2.25 7.99
N ALA A 191 -9.50 2.61 8.52
CA ALA A 191 -8.98 3.97 8.47
C ALA A 191 -8.48 4.37 7.07
N PHE A 192 -8.21 3.41 6.17
CA PHE A 192 -7.72 3.72 4.82
C PHE A 192 -8.87 3.90 3.83
N PRO A 193 -8.69 4.69 2.76
CA PRO A 193 -9.71 4.85 1.74
C PRO A 193 -9.96 3.55 0.96
N GLU A 194 -11.19 3.40 0.48
CA GLU A 194 -11.61 2.35 -0.45
C GLU A 194 -10.74 2.33 -1.72
N ASP A 195 -10.51 1.12 -2.27
CA ASP A 195 -9.82 0.85 -3.53
C ASP A 195 -8.41 1.43 -3.68
N LYS A 196 -7.76 1.73 -2.55
CA LYS A 196 -6.36 2.14 -2.53
C LYS A 196 -5.46 0.94 -2.30
N LYS A 197 -4.43 0.84 -3.15
CA LYS A 197 -3.25 0.02 -2.88
C LYS A 197 -2.42 0.72 -1.83
N ILE A 198 -2.34 0.14 -0.64
CA ILE A 198 -1.57 0.69 0.47
C ILE A 198 -0.27 -0.11 0.55
N PRO A 199 0.91 0.53 0.51
CA PRO A 199 2.17 -0.19 0.69
C PRO A 199 2.15 -0.98 2.00
N LEU A 200 2.52 -2.27 1.95
CA LEU A 200 2.45 -3.17 3.11
C LEU A 200 3.22 -2.61 4.31
N GLY A 201 4.40 -2.05 4.05
CA GLY A 201 5.24 -1.45 5.10
C GLY A 201 4.54 -0.34 5.89
N VAL A 202 3.60 0.38 5.28
CA VAL A 202 2.82 1.39 6.01
C VAL A 202 1.90 0.72 7.02
N ILE A 203 1.18 -0.34 6.62
CA ILE A 203 0.27 -1.06 7.50
C ILE A 203 1.05 -1.66 8.69
N ILE A 204 2.20 -2.26 8.41
CA ILE A 204 3.10 -2.80 9.43
C ILE A 204 3.56 -1.72 10.39
N ASN A 205 4.08 -0.61 9.87
CA ASN A 205 4.52 0.52 10.69
C ASN A 205 3.38 1.04 11.58
N MET A 206 2.19 1.20 11.02
CA MET A 206 1.02 1.64 11.77
C MET A 206 0.68 0.68 12.92
N TRP A 207 0.70 -0.64 12.68
CA TRP A 207 0.38 -1.64 13.70
C TRP A 207 1.47 -1.79 14.76
N VAL A 208 2.75 -1.69 14.39
CA VAL A 208 3.88 -1.65 15.32
C VAL A 208 3.68 -0.49 16.31
N GLU A 209 3.32 0.70 15.81
CA GLU A 209 3.12 1.88 16.65
C GLU A 209 1.84 1.81 17.50
N LEU A 210 0.74 1.29 16.96
CA LEU A 210 -0.55 1.20 17.66
C LEU A 210 -0.57 0.09 18.70
N HIS A 211 -0.01 -1.07 18.39
CA HIS A 211 -0.23 -2.27 19.21
C HIS A 211 1.01 -2.73 19.97
N ASP A 212 2.10 -1.96 19.90
CA ASP A 212 3.35 -2.21 20.62
C ASP A 212 3.83 -3.64 20.38
N MET A 213 4.07 -3.94 19.10
CA MET A 213 4.52 -5.24 18.61
C MET A 213 5.70 -5.06 17.66
N ASP A 214 6.52 -6.10 17.53
CA ASP A 214 7.58 -6.15 16.52
C ASP A 214 7.03 -6.33 15.10
N GLU A 215 7.87 -6.06 14.11
CA GLU A 215 7.50 -6.13 12.68
C GLU A 215 7.13 -7.55 12.26
N GLU A 216 7.83 -8.56 12.78
CA GLU A 216 7.60 -9.97 12.47
C GLU A 216 6.20 -10.40 12.93
N THR A 217 5.78 -9.99 14.12
CA THR A 217 4.44 -10.21 14.65
C THR A 217 3.39 -9.49 13.82
N ALA A 218 3.62 -8.22 13.48
CA ALA A 218 2.70 -7.46 12.62
C ALA A 218 2.54 -8.10 11.23
N PHE A 219 3.65 -8.60 10.65
CA PHE A 219 3.67 -9.29 9.37
C PHE A 219 2.92 -10.63 9.45
N SER A 220 3.14 -11.40 10.53
CA SER A 220 2.39 -12.64 10.76
C SER A 220 0.88 -12.39 10.83
N ILE A 221 0.43 -11.36 11.56
CA ILE A 221 -0.99 -10.98 11.64
C ILE A 221 -1.52 -10.61 10.25
N LEU A 222 -0.75 -9.84 9.49
CA LEU A 222 -1.11 -9.43 8.14
C LEU A 222 -1.33 -10.64 7.22
N MET A 223 -0.41 -11.60 7.25
CA MET A 223 -0.52 -12.87 6.52
C MET A 223 -1.73 -13.68 6.99
N ASP A 224 -1.96 -13.76 8.30
CA ASP A 224 -3.11 -14.44 8.88
C ASP A 224 -4.45 -13.85 8.42
N LEU A 225 -4.53 -12.53 8.25
CA LEU A 225 -5.69 -11.83 7.71
C LEU A 225 -5.84 -12.08 6.20
N ALA A 226 -4.74 -12.10 5.46
CA ALA A 226 -4.73 -12.45 4.03
C ALA A 226 -5.24 -13.88 3.80
N ASP A 227 -4.74 -14.84 4.58
CA ASP A 227 -5.13 -16.25 4.53
C ASP A 227 -6.62 -16.46 4.86
N LYS A 228 -7.20 -15.56 5.65
CA LYS A 228 -8.64 -15.55 5.98
C LYS A 228 -9.48 -14.75 4.99
N ASN A 229 -8.90 -14.29 3.89
CA ASN A 229 -9.53 -13.45 2.87
C ASN A 229 -10.12 -12.13 3.44
N LEU A 230 -9.57 -11.61 4.54
CA LEU A 230 -9.99 -10.34 5.17
C LEU A 230 -9.24 -9.11 4.62
N LEU A 231 -8.21 -9.37 3.82
CA LEU A 231 -7.49 -8.42 2.97
C LEU A 231 -6.88 -9.18 1.80
N THR A 232 -6.44 -8.45 0.76
CA THR A 232 -5.76 -9.03 -0.40
C THR A 232 -4.35 -8.45 -0.50
N LEU A 233 -3.38 -9.33 -0.73
CA LEU A 233 -2.01 -8.95 -1.05
C LEU A 233 -1.86 -8.90 -2.57
N VAL A 234 -1.59 -7.71 -3.07
CA VAL A 234 -1.32 -7.46 -4.48
C VAL A 234 0.18 -7.27 -4.62
N LYS A 235 0.79 -8.13 -5.42
CA LYS A 235 2.19 -8.01 -5.80
C LYS A 235 2.28 -7.48 -7.23
N ASP A 236 3.20 -6.56 -7.46
CA ASP A 236 3.51 -6.16 -8.83
C ASP A 236 4.36 -7.27 -9.51
N PRO A 237 3.90 -7.79 -10.67
CA PRO A 237 4.51 -8.95 -11.32
C PRO A 237 5.96 -8.70 -11.79
N ARG A 238 6.41 -7.44 -11.87
CA ARG A 238 7.80 -7.09 -12.23
C ARG A 238 8.81 -7.42 -11.12
N PHE A 239 8.35 -7.68 -9.91
CA PHE A 239 9.20 -7.95 -8.75
C PHE A 239 9.41 -9.46 -8.49
N GLY A 240 10.65 -9.85 -8.16
CA GLY A 240 11.07 -11.24 -7.89
C GLY A 240 10.36 -11.87 -6.68
N ALA A 241 10.62 -13.14 -6.34
CA ALA A 241 9.86 -13.93 -5.36
C ALA A 241 9.53 -13.20 -4.03
N LEU A 242 8.43 -13.58 -3.36
CA LEU A 242 7.84 -12.93 -2.17
C LEU A 242 8.80 -12.71 -0.97
N TYR A 243 9.95 -13.41 -0.97
CA TYR A 243 10.82 -13.59 0.19
C TYR A 243 12.03 -12.63 0.22
N THR A 244 12.00 -11.54 -0.55
CA THR A 244 13.16 -10.62 -0.68
C THR A 244 12.97 -9.28 0.05
N GLY A 245 11.75 -8.98 0.48
CA GLY A 245 11.36 -7.79 1.22
C GLY A 245 9.90 -7.45 0.95
N TYR A 246 9.11 -7.08 1.96
CA TYR A 246 7.70 -6.76 1.75
C TYR A 246 7.46 -5.37 1.15
N HIS A 247 8.51 -4.68 0.73
CA HIS A 247 8.48 -3.35 0.10
C HIS A 247 7.73 -3.33 -1.25
N ASP A 248 7.56 -4.48 -1.91
CA ASP A 248 6.86 -4.62 -3.21
C ASP A 248 5.43 -5.13 -3.11
N VAL A 249 4.93 -5.25 -1.88
CA VAL A 249 3.60 -5.77 -1.62
C VAL A 249 2.68 -4.61 -1.28
N PHE A 250 1.52 -4.58 -1.94
CA PHE A 250 0.44 -3.67 -1.61
C PHE A 250 -0.69 -4.45 -0.97
N VAL A 251 -1.31 -3.85 0.04
CA VAL A 251 -2.53 -4.33 0.67
C VAL A 251 -3.70 -3.62 0.02
N THR A 252 -4.71 -4.38 -0.39
CA THR A 252 -6.05 -3.86 -0.70
C THR A 252 -7.06 -4.51 0.22
N GLN A 253 -8.10 -3.78 0.59
CA GLN A 253 -9.24 -4.30 1.35
C GLN A 253 -10.50 -4.13 0.50
N HIS A 254 -11.31 -5.19 0.44
CA HIS A 254 -12.61 -5.14 -0.22
C HIS A 254 -13.50 -4.11 0.48
N ASP A 255 -14.25 -3.32 -0.29
CA ASP A 255 -15.17 -2.28 0.19
C ASP A 255 -16.11 -2.75 1.33
N VAL A 256 -16.77 -3.90 1.18
CA VAL A 256 -17.61 -4.55 2.19
C VAL A 256 -16.83 -4.84 3.48
N LEU A 257 -15.58 -5.30 3.39
CA LEU A 257 -14.77 -5.58 4.58
C LEU A 257 -14.36 -4.30 5.30
N ARG A 258 -14.07 -3.24 4.53
CA ARG A 258 -13.83 -1.89 5.06
C ARG A 258 -15.10 -1.36 5.75
N ASP A 259 -16.27 -1.52 5.14
CA ASP A 259 -17.54 -1.07 5.70
C ASP A 259 -17.89 -1.82 6.99
N VAL A 260 -17.61 -3.12 7.06
CA VAL A 260 -17.71 -3.87 8.33
C VAL A 260 -16.77 -3.29 9.38
N ALA A 261 -15.51 -2.99 9.03
CA ALA A 261 -14.57 -2.38 9.97
C ALA A 261 -15.04 -1.00 10.47
N LEU A 262 -15.61 -0.17 9.59
CA LEU A 262 -16.19 1.13 9.92
C LEU A 262 -17.43 0.98 10.81
N LEU A 263 -18.36 0.09 10.45
CA LEU A 263 -19.59 -0.17 11.21
C LEU A 263 -19.24 -0.62 12.64
N LEU A 264 -18.39 -1.63 12.78
CA LEU A 264 -17.95 -2.15 14.07
C LEU A 264 -17.20 -1.10 14.90
N SER A 265 -16.57 -0.12 14.25
CA SER A 265 -15.87 1.00 14.91
C SER A 265 -16.80 2.18 15.24
N SER A 266 -17.99 2.24 14.67
CA SER A 266 -18.94 3.35 14.80
C SER A 266 -19.89 3.23 16.01
N PHE A 267 -19.95 2.06 16.65
CA PHE A 267 -20.83 1.85 17.80
C PHE A 267 -20.53 2.78 18.98
N GLY A 268 -21.60 3.31 19.59
CA GLY A 268 -21.52 4.23 20.72
C GLY A 268 -21.37 5.71 20.34
N LYS A 269 -21.18 6.56 21.35
CA LYS A 269 -20.97 8.01 21.18
C LYS A 269 -19.66 8.27 20.43
N VAL A 270 -19.64 9.27 19.54
CA VAL A 270 -18.45 9.66 18.74
C VAL A 270 -17.20 9.79 19.60
N ASN A 271 -17.27 10.53 20.71
CA ASN A 271 -16.15 10.79 21.62
C ASN A 271 -15.63 9.55 22.34
N SER A 272 -16.42 8.47 22.40
CA SER A 272 -16.03 7.21 23.04
C SER A 272 -15.41 6.20 22.08
N ARG A 273 -15.47 6.46 20.76
CA ARG A 273 -14.96 5.54 19.73
C ARG A 273 -13.44 5.46 19.81
N LYS A 274 -12.89 4.24 19.67
CA LYS A 274 -11.44 4.01 19.58
C LYS A 274 -10.85 4.43 18.23
N ARG A 275 -11.67 4.45 17.19
CA ARG A 275 -11.30 4.82 15.81
C ARG A 275 -12.29 5.86 15.33
N LEU A 276 -11.78 6.95 14.80
CA LEU A 276 -12.57 8.04 14.26
C LEU A 276 -12.22 8.18 12.77
N SER A 277 -13.04 7.61 11.91
CA SER A 277 -12.77 7.56 10.47
C SER A 277 -13.94 8.12 9.70
N MET A 278 -13.67 8.96 8.69
CA MET A 278 -14.70 9.43 7.78
C MET A 278 -15.12 8.30 6.84
N PRO A 279 -16.42 7.95 6.78
CA PRO A 279 -16.86 6.83 5.95
C PRO A 279 -16.72 7.12 4.45
N GLN A 280 -16.97 8.38 4.07
CA GLN A 280 -16.98 8.87 2.69
C GLN A 280 -15.99 10.03 2.51
N ARG A 281 -15.47 10.20 1.28
CA ARG A 281 -14.71 11.40 0.93
C ARG A 281 -15.66 12.59 0.88
N ALA A 282 -15.45 13.55 1.76
CA ALA A 282 -16.19 14.80 1.80
C ALA A 282 -15.22 15.98 1.64
N LEU A 283 -15.76 17.16 1.32
CA LEU A 283 -14.93 18.37 1.25
C LEU A 283 -14.67 18.98 2.63
N THR A 284 -15.54 18.72 3.61
CA THR A 284 -15.49 19.29 4.96
C THR A 284 -15.67 18.22 6.03
N LEU A 285 -15.34 18.56 7.28
CA LEU A 285 -15.45 17.65 8.42
C LEU A 285 -16.93 17.29 8.75
N PRO A 286 -17.19 16.10 9.31
CA PRO A 286 -18.54 15.69 9.67
C PRO A 286 -19.16 16.60 10.74
N ARG A 287 -20.38 17.10 10.49
CA ARG A 287 -21.14 17.91 11.46
C ARG A 287 -21.38 17.20 12.79
N GLU A 288 -21.44 15.87 12.79
CA GLU A 288 -21.58 15.07 14.02
C GLU A 288 -20.38 15.25 14.95
N TRP A 289 -19.17 15.37 14.38
CA TRP A 289 -17.96 15.60 15.16
C TRP A 289 -18.00 17.00 15.74
N GLU A 290 -18.23 18.03 14.91
CA GLU A 290 -18.35 19.42 15.37
C GLU A 290 -19.36 19.59 16.52
N ARG A 291 -20.53 18.93 16.44
CA ARG A 291 -21.55 18.96 17.50
C ARG A 291 -21.14 18.29 18.80
N SER A 292 -20.18 17.38 18.74
CA SER A 292 -19.67 16.63 19.90
C SER A 292 -18.32 17.18 20.37
N ASN A 293 -17.94 18.38 19.96
CA ASN A 293 -16.66 19.00 20.30
C ASN A 293 -16.63 19.62 21.71
N ASP A 294 -17.67 19.39 22.52
CA ASP A 294 -17.77 19.79 23.91
C ASP A 294 -16.98 18.89 24.86
N GLU A 295 -16.70 17.64 24.46
CA GLU A 295 -15.88 16.68 25.20
C GLU A 295 -14.67 16.19 24.37
N PRO A 296 -13.56 15.77 25.01
CA PRO A 296 -12.42 15.19 24.29
C PRO A 296 -12.76 13.86 23.60
N TYR A 297 -12.16 13.61 22.45
CA TYR A 297 -12.29 12.35 21.71
C TYR A 297 -11.28 11.30 22.20
N ASN A 298 -11.77 10.11 22.50
CA ASN A 298 -10.95 8.99 22.97
C ASN A 298 -10.28 8.17 21.85
N ALA A 299 -10.36 8.65 20.61
CA ALA A 299 -9.82 7.95 19.45
C ALA A 299 -8.30 7.75 19.58
N ARG A 300 -7.84 6.56 19.18
CA ARG A 300 -6.42 6.21 19.02
C ARG A 300 -6.00 6.34 17.56
N VAL A 301 -6.90 6.04 16.64
CA VAL A 301 -6.73 6.19 15.19
C VAL A 301 -7.73 7.22 14.70
N VAL A 302 -7.25 8.22 13.98
CA VAL A 302 -8.07 9.24 13.34
C VAL A 302 -7.75 9.24 11.85
N SER A 303 -8.78 9.11 11.01
CA SER A 303 -8.66 9.22 9.56
C SER A 303 -9.63 10.25 9.02
N ILE A 304 -9.08 11.28 8.39
CA ILE A 304 -9.79 12.44 7.89
C ILE A 304 -9.64 12.45 6.36
N HIS A 305 -10.75 12.74 5.67
CA HIS A 305 -10.75 13.02 4.26
C HIS A 305 -11.42 14.36 3.97
N THR A 306 -10.71 15.30 3.38
CA THR A 306 -11.20 16.67 3.10
C THR A 306 -10.82 17.15 1.71
N GLY A 307 -11.44 18.23 1.25
CA GLY A 307 -11.05 18.95 0.05
C GLY A 307 -9.93 19.96 0.34
N GLU A 308 -10.04 21.15 -0.23
CA GLU A 308 -9.28 22.32 0.21
C GLU A 308 -9.64 22.67 1.65
N MET A 309 -8.62 22.98 2.47
CA MET A 309 -8.80 23.37 3.88
C MET A 309 -7.85 24.51 4.22
N ASN A 310 -8.41 25.57 4.80
CA ASN A 310 -7.67 26.68 5.41
C ASN A 310 -7.71 26.57 6.94
N GLU A 311 -6.96 27.44 7.63
CA GLU A 311 -6.87 27.43 9.11
C GLU A 311 -8.24 27.56 9.80
N MET A 312 -9.15 28.37 9.24
CA MET A 312 -10.48 28.63 9.80
C MET A 312 -11.50 27.50 9.57
N ASP A 313 -11.20 26.57 8.66
CA ASP A 313 -12.09 25.44 8.35
C ASP A 313 -11.96 24.31 9.39
N TRP A 314 -10.87 24.32 10.16
CA TRP A 314 -10.64 23.38 11.24
C TRP A 314 -11.30 23.87 12.53
N PHE A 315 -12.16 23.04 13.13
CA PHE A 315 -12.54 23.23 14.53
C PHE A 315 -11.51 22.57 15.46
N ASP A 316 -11.37 23.14 16.65
CA ASP A 316 -10.35 22.74 17.62
C ASP A 316 -10.71 21.39 18.28
N MET A 317 -10.20 20.30 17.72
CA MET A 317 -10.46 18.94 18.21
C MET A 317 -9.51 18.54 19.34
N GLU A 318 -10.06 18.19 20.51
CA GLU A 318 -9.27 17.62 21.61
C GLU A 318 -9.10 16.10 21.46
N LEU A 319 -7.92 15.68 21.00
CA LEU A 319 -7.57 14.30 20.66
C LEU A 319 -6.42 13.75 21.52
N PRO A 320 -6.57 13.67 22.87
CA PRO A 320 -5.46 13.39 23.79
C PRO A 320 -4.91 11.95 23.72
N LYS A 321 -5.65 11.03 23.10
CA LYS A 321 -5.32 9.60 23.00
C LYS A 321 -4.85 9.17 21.61
N THR A 322 -4.83 10.07 20.63
CA THR A 322 -4.48 9.74 19.26
C THR A 322 -3.01 9.35 19.15
N GLU A 323 -2.78 8.19 18.55
CA GLU A 323 -1.47 7.62 18.26
C GLU A 323 -1.21 7.57 16.75
N VAL A 324 -2.25 7.49 15.94
CA VAL A 324 -2.16 7.52 14.47
C VAL A 324 -3.14 8.53 13.89
N LEU A 325 -2.62 9.41 13.03
CA LEU A 325 -3.40 10.36 12.26
C LEU A 325 -3.16 10.14 10.77
N ILE A 326 -4.25 9.93 10.02
CA ILE A 326 -4.25 9.80 8.56
C ILE A 326 -5.03 10.98 8.01
N ILE A 327 -4.36 11.83 7.24
CA ILE A 327 -4.96 12.97 6.55
C ILE A 327 -4.92 12.67 5.06
N ASN A 328 -6.10 12.48 4.49
CA ASN A 328 -6.30 12.38 3.05
C ASN A 328 -6.92 13.67 2.55
N PHE A 329 -6.42 14.22 1.46
CA PHE A 329 -7.08 15.35 0.81
C PHE A 329 -6.90 15.32 -0.70
N SER A 330 -7.69 16.11 -1.42
CA SER A 330 -7.56 16.30 -2.86
C SER A 330 -7.70 17.79 -3.17
N SER A 331 -6.60 18.53 -3.12
CA SER A 331 -6.56 19.97 -3.40
C SER A 331 -5.14 20.38 -3.77
N ASP A 332 -4.99 21.55 -4.39
CA ASP A 332 -3.73 22.26 -4.63
C ASP A 332 -3.35 23.21 -3.49
N ASN A 333 -4.27 23.49 -2.56
CA ASN A 333 -4.06 24.30 -1.37
C ASN A 333 -4.53 23.56 -0.11
N TYR A 334 -3.66 23.40 0.88
CA TYR A 334 -4.01 22.67 2.09
C TYR A 334 -3.20 23.09 3.31
N VAL A 335 -3.90 23.47 4.37
CA VAL A 335 -3.33 23.75 5.68
C VAL A 335 -3.59 22.55 6.59
N LEU A 336 -2.52 22.01 7.19
CA LEU A 336 -2.62 20.93 8.16
C LEU A 336 -3.44 21.38 9.39
N PRO A 337 -4.19 20.48 10.04
CA PRO A 337 -5.01 20.85 11.19
C PRO A 337 -4.17 21.41 12.34
N PRO A 338 -4.45 22.63 12.85
CA PRO A 338 -3.68 23.24 13.93
C PRO A 338 -3.68 22.40 15.23
N PHE A 339 -4.74 21.63 15.47
CA PHE A 339 -4.85 20.76 16.64
C PHE A 339 -3.81 19.63 16.68
N ILE A 340 -3.09 19.34 15.59
CA ILE A 340 -1.96 18.38 15.59
C ILE A 340 -0.95 18.75 16.68
N ALA A 341 -0.70 20.04 16.91
CA ALA A 341 0.24 20.51 17.91
C ALA A 341 -0.12 20.06 19.35
N LYS A 342 -1.38 19.66 19.60
CA LYS A 342 -1.87 19.16 20.90
C LYS A 342 -1.79 17.63 21.02
N MET A 343 -1.47 16.92 19.94
CA MET A 343 -1.43 15.45 19.92
C MET A 343 -0.12 14.87 20.49
N GLY A 344 0.12 15.07 21.79
CA GLY A 344 1.36 14.62 22.46
C GLY A 344 1.59 13.10 22.50
N ARG A 345 0.64 12.28 22.02
CA ARG A 345 0.76 10.82 21.90
C ARG A 345 0.93 10.32 20.47
N LEU A 346 0.93 11.21 19.48
CA LEU A 346 1.02 10.84 18.07
C LEU A 346 2.35 10.12 17.80
N LYS A 347 2.25 8.93 17.22
CA LYS A 347 3.37 8.05 16.85
C LYS A 347 3.53 7.91 15.35
N ALA A 348 2.44 7.88 14.59
CA ALA A 348 2.48 7.86 13.13
C ALA A 348 1.58 8.95 12.52
N LEU A 349 2.10 9.62 11.50
CA LEU A 349 1.38 10.62 10.72
C LEU A 349 1.47 10.30 9.23
N LEU A 350 0.31 10.16 8.58
CA LEU A 350 0.20 9.94 7.15
C LEU A 350 -0.49 11.17 6.54
N VAL A 351 0.17 11.82 5.58
CA VAL A 351 -0.35 12.97 4.83
C VAL A 351 -0.37 12.62 3.35
N ILE A 352 -1.57 12.36 2.83
CA ILE A 352 -1.79 11.78 1.52
C ILE A 352 -2.62 12.74 0.67
N ASN A 353 -1.96 13.40 -0.27
CA ASN A 353 -2.65 14.15 -1.31
C ASN A 353 -3.02 13.23 -2.49
N ASN A 354 -4.32 13.16 -2.78
CA ASN A 354 -4.91 12.40 -3.87
C ASN A 354 -5.24 13.28 -5.09
N GLY A 355 -4.91 14.57 -5.04
CA GLY A 355 -5.05 15.53 -6.13
C GLY A 355 -4.03 15.30 -7.25
N LEU A 356 -4.12 16.15 -8.28
CA LEU A 356 -3.27 16.09 -9.49
C LEU A 356 -1.96 16.87 -9.33
N PHE A 357 -1.91 17.82 -8.40
CA PHE A 357 -0.77 18.72 -8.20
C PHE A 357 -0.16 18.53 -6.82
N HIS A 358 1.14 18.81 -6.72
CA HIS A 358 1.87 18.73 -5.47
C HIS A 358 1.51 19.92 -4.58
N VAL A 359 1.28 19.68 -3.29
CA VAL A 359 0.95 20.75 -2.33
C VAL A 359 2.12 21.11 -1.45
N ARG A 360 2.33 22.41 -1.24
CA ARG A 360 3.22 22.92 -0.21
C ARG A 360 2.46 22.97 1.10
N LEU A 361 2.71 21.98 1.94
CA LEU A 361 2.19 21.95 3.30
C LEU A 361 2.70 23.17 4.07
N GLN A 362 1.79 24.06 4.45
CA GLN A 362 2.10 25.24 5.24
C GLN A 362 2.25 24.86 6.73
N ASP A 363 3.10 25.58 7.44
CA ASP A 363 3.24 25.53 8.90
C ASP A 363 3.59 24.17 9.54
N PHE A 364 4.80 23.67 9.23
CA PHE A 364 5.37 22.52 9.96
C PHE A 364 5.69 22.82 11.44
N SER A 365 5.55 24.06 11.92
CA SER A 365 5.86 24.44 13.31
C SER A 365 5.06 23.61 14.33
N SER A 366 3.86 23.17 13.95
CA SER A 366 3.02 22.27 14.75
C SER A 366 3.70 20.95 15.12
N PHE A 367 4.75 20.54 14.41
CA PHE A 367 5.46 19.29 14.65
C PHE A 367 6.46 19.39 15.81
N THR A 368 6.80 20.60 16.26
CA THR A 368 7.70 20.84 17.40
C THR A 368 7.26 20.11 18.67
N ASN A 369 5.96 19.95 18.88
CA ASN A 369 5.39 19.32 20.07
C ASN A 369 5.20 17.80 19.95
N LEU A 370 5.50 17.20 18.79
CA LEU A 370 5.26 15.78 18.51
C LEU A 370 6.42 14.90 18.97
N ALA A 371 6.71 14.93 20.27
CA ALA A 371 7.87 14.24 20.84
C ALA A 371 7.84 12.70 20.71
N LYS A 372 6.69 12.10 20.38
CA LYS A 372 6.53 10.65 20.21
C LYS A 372 6.39 10.20 18.76
N LEU A 373 6.47 11.12 17.80
CA LEU A 373 6.33 10.79 16.38
C LEU A 373 7.54 9.97 15.93
N ARG A 374 7.27 8.73 15.50
CA ARG A 374 8.25 7.73 15.04
C ARG A 374 8.13 7.45 13.55
N SER A 375 6.94 7.59 12.97
CA SER A 375 6.70 7.33 11.55
C SER A 375 6.02 8.50 10.86
N LEU A 376 6.54 8.89 9.69
CA LEU A 376 5.99 9.95 8.85
C LEU A 376 5.90 9.47 7.40
N TRP A 377 4.69 9.50 6.85
CA TRP A 377 4.45 9.25 5.42
C TRP A 377 3.89 10.52 4.77
N LEU A 378 4.60 11.00 3.76
CA LEU A 378 4.19 12.08 2.88
C LEU A 378 3.95 11.56 1.46
N GLN A 379 2.82 11.92 0.85
CA GLN A 379 2.52 11.57 -0.54
C GLN A 379 2.01 12.78 -1.34
N MET A 380 2.56 12.99 -2.55
CA MET A 380 2.15 14.04 -3.49
C MET A 380 2.21 15.45 -2.87
N VAL A 381 3.28 15.71 -2.11
CA VAL A 381 3.56 16.99 -1.45
C VAL A 381 5.01 17.41 -1.66
N TYR A 382 5.27 18.70 -1.49
CA TYR A 382 6.63 19.20 -1.38
C TYR A 382 7.20 18.83 -0.02
N VAL A 383 8.39 18.24 0.01
CA VAL A 383 9.10 17.98 1.27
C VAL A 383 9.38 19.33 1.93
N PRO A 384 8.95 19.52 3.19
CA PRO A 384 9.11 20.79 3.86
C PRO A 384 10.56 21.08 4.21
N TYR A 385 10.95 22.35 4.07
CA TYR A 385 12.13 22.87 4.76
C TYR A 385 11.70 23.28 6.16
N SER A 386 12.26 22.62 7.15
CA SER A 386 11.96 22.91 8.54
C SER A 386 13.24 23.12 9.32
N THR A 387 13.22 24.09 10.24
CA THR A 387 14.24 24.24 11.28
C THR A 387 14.01 23.28 12.46
N ILE A 388 12.95 22.46 12.39
CA ILE A 388 12.54 21.55 13.45
C ILE A 388 13.29 20.23 13.30
N THR A 389 13.89 19.79 14.40
CA THR A 389 14.47 18.45 14.51
C THR A 389 13.44 17.47 15.04
N LEU A 390 13.09 16.46 14.25
CA LEU A 390 12.25 15.33 14.67
C LEU A 390 13.11 14.22 15.26
N LYS A 391 13.59 14.43 16.50
CA LYS A 391 14.58 13.56 17.16
C LYS A 391 14.14 12.10 17.34
N HIS A 392 12.85 11.82 17.34
CA HIS A 392 12.33 10.46 17.58
C HIS A 392 11.82 9.80 16.30
N LEU A 393 11.89 10.48 15.16
CA LEU A 393 11.46 9.91 13.89
C LEU A 393 12.42 8.80 13.49
N GLN A 394 11.87 7.63 13.24
CA GLN A 394 12.57 6.40 12.87
C GLN A 394 12.28 6.03 11.41
N LYS A 395 11.05 6.25 10.93
CA LYS A 395 10.62 5.85 9.58
C LYS A 395 10.09 7.03 8.79
N LEU A 396 10.64 7.25 7.59
CA LEU A 396 10.23 8.31 6.67
C LEU A 396 9.92 7.71 5.30
N SER A 397 8.69 7.95 4.81
CA SER A 397 8.27 7.55 3.46
C SER A 397 7.86 8.77 2.65
N LEU A 398 8.50 8.97 1.50
CA LEU A 398 8.29 10.07 0.56
C LEU A 398 7.85 9.49 -0.78
N ILE A 399 6.57 9.62 -1.13
CA ILE A 399 5.98 8.96 -2.31
C ILE A 399 5.41 10.02 -3.25
N PHE A 400 5.84 10.08 -4.52
CA PHE A 400 5.49 11.18 -5.43
C PHE A 400 5.78 12.57 -4.83
N CYS A 401 6.85 12.69 -4.04
CA CYS A 401 7.20 13.95 -3.40
C CYS A 401 8.15 14.77 -4.29
N LYS A 402 8.14 16.09 -4.07
CA LYS A 402 9.08 17.03 -4.73
C LYS A 402 10.00 17.72 -3.73
N SER A 403 11.11 18.20 -4.26
CA SER A 403 12.17 18.97 -3.60
C SER A 403 12.96 18.19 -2.54
N VAL A 404 13.12 16.88 -2.73
CA VAL A 404 13.97 16.05 -1.86
C VAL A 404 15.45 16.47 -1.96
N ASN A 405 15.89 16.87 -3.14
CA ASN A 405 17.28 17.19 -3.48
C ASN A 405 17.66 18.68 -3.29
N GLN A 406 17.16 19.35 -2.26
CA GLN A 406 17.63 20.71 -2.01
C GLN A 406 18.92 20.69 -1.18
N LYS A 407 19.97 21.35 -1.69
CA LYS A 407 21.28 21.50 -1.02
C LYS A 407 21.20 22.10 0.39
N ALA A 408 20.11 22.80 0.71
CA ALA A 408 19.87 23.37 2.03
C ALA A 408 19.27 22.38 3.05
N LEU A 409 18.87 21.18 2.61
CA LEU A 409 18.26 20.17 3.48
C LEU A 409 19.36 19.36 4.20
N ASP A 410 19.57 19.64 5.48
CA ASP A 410 20.40 18.81 6.34
C ASP A 410 19.54 17.68 6.96
N MET A 411 19.50 16.54 6.27
CA MET A 411 18.75 15.36 6.69
C MET A 411 19.17 14.87 8.07
N ASN A 412 20.46 14.98 8.41
CA ASN A 412 20.98 14.57 9.71
C ASN A 412 20.54 15.51 10.84
N LEU A 413 20.43 16.81 10.55
CA LEU A 413 19.90 17.78 11.51
C LEU A 413 18.39 17.61 11.76
N ILE A 414 17.63 17.25 10.73
CA ILE A 414 16.17 17.15 10.80
C ILE A 414 15.75 15.78 11.34
N PHE A 415 16.39 14.69 10.89
CA PHE A 415 16.03 13.31 11.22
C PHE A 415 17.24 12.50 11.77
N PRO A 416 17.83 12.91 12.92
CA PRO A 416 19.10 12.35 13.40
C PRO A 416 19.06 10.87 13.79
N ASN A 417 17.87 10.31 14.03
CA ASN A 417 17.68 8.93 14.52
C ASN A 417 16.85 8.07 13.54
N LEU A 418 16.84 8.43 12.26
CA LEU A 418 16.12 7.70 11.23
C LEU A 418 16.73 6.31 11.04
N SER A 419 15.91 5.26 11.11
CA SER A 419 16.29 3.88 10.80
C SER A 419 15.93 3.50 9.37
N ASP A 420 14.83 4.02 8.84
CA ASP A 420 14.30 3.63 7.53
C ASP A 420 13.90 4.86 6.71
N ILE A 421 14.40 4.92 5.48
CA ILE A 421 13.97 5.90 4.49
C ILE A 421 13.48 5.20 3.23
N THR A 422 12.28 5.55 2.80
CA THR A 422 11.69 5.13 1.53
C THR A 422 11.40 6.35 0.68
N ILE A 423 11.92 6.36 -0.54
CA ILE A 423 11.65 7.38 -1.54
C ILE A 423 11.14 6.65 -2.78
N ASP A 424 9.93 6.96 -3.23
CA ASP A 424 9.33 6.30 -4.38
C ASP A 424 8.66 7.30 -5.32
N HIS A 425 8.86 7.13 -6.63
CA HIS A 425 8.29 8.00 -7.68
C HIS A 425 8.59 9.51 -7.51
N CYS A 426 9.74 9.87 -6.93
CA CYS A 426 10.17 11.26 -6.78
C CYS A 426 10.96 11.71 -8.03
N GLU A 427 10.27 12.32 -8.99
CA GLU A 427 10.81 12.67 -10.31
C GLU A 427 11.99 13.65 -10.29
N ASP A 428 12.08 14.52 -9.29
CA ASP A 428 13.09 15.58 -9.19
C ASP A 428 14.29 15.21 -8.28
N LEU A 429 14.35 13.97 -7.78
CA LEU A 429 15.48 13.47 -7.02
C LEU A 429 16.66 13.18 -7.97
N VAL A 430 17.62 14.11 -8.05
CA VAL A 430 18.84 13.94 -8.88
C VAL A 430 20.01 13.32 -8.08
N GLU A 431 20.19 13.75 -6.83
CA GLU A 431 21.17 13.18 -5.90
C GLU A 431 20.51 13.06 -4.51
N LEU A 432 20.94 12.07 -3.72
CA LEU A 432 20.54 11.98 -2.32
C LEU A 432 21.43 12.92 -1.48
N PRO A 433 20.89 13.76 -0.56
CA PRO A 433 21.69 14.71 0.20
C PRO A 433 22.84 14.04 0.96
N SER A 434 24.07 14.50 0.79
CA SER A 434 25.27 13.90 1.41
C SER A 434 25.28 13.90 2.94
N THR A 435 24.40 14.69 3.56
CA THR A 435 24.14 14.71 4.99
C THR A 435 23.47 13.42 5.49
N ILE A 436 22.80 12.66 4.62
CA ILE A 436 22.18 11.36 4.97
C ILE A 436 23.20 10.39 5.58
N SER A 437 24.45 10.41 5.10
CA SER A 437 25.54 9.57 5.60
C SER A 437 25.94 9.88 7.05
N GLY A 438 25.48 11.00 7.61
CA GLY A 438 25.64 11.32 9.03
C GLY A 438 24.68 10.55 9.94
N ILE A 439 23.60 9.98 9.41
CA ILE A 439 22.55 9.29 10.17
C ILE A 439 23.00 7.84 10.39
N THR A 440 23.90 7.63 11.35
CA THR A 440 24.51 6.33 11.65
C THR A 440 23.53 5.24 12.11
N SER A 441 22.29 5.62 12.41
CA SER A 441 21.18 4.73 12.80
C SER A 441 20.41 4.13 11.63
N LEU A 442 20.64 4.58 10.39
CA LEU A 442 19.97 4.06 9.19
C LEU A 442 20.28 2.58 8.97
N ASN A 443 19.23 1.77 8.99
CA ASN A 443 19.23 0.34 8.69
C ASN A 443 18.79 0.05 7.25
N SER A 444 17.88 0.86 6.71
CA SER A 444 17.30 0.65 5.39
C SER A 444 17.21 1.94 4.58
N ILE A 445 17.73 1.91 3.35
CA ILE A 445 17.55 2.95 2.33
C ILE A 445 16.90 2.30 1.12
N SER A 446 15.71 2.75 0.75
CA SER A 446 14.98 2.32 -0.44
C SER A 446 14.63 3.51 -1.31
N ILE A 447 15.19 3.57 -2.52
CA ILE A 447 14.88 4.57 -3.55
C ILE A 447 14.36 3.81 -4.78
N THR A 448 13.12 4.06 -5.16
CA THR A 448 12.44 3.30 -6.21
C THR A 448 11.74 4.22 -7.21
N ASN A 449 11.72 3.84 -8.50
CA ASN A 449 11.04 4.57 -9.56
C ASN A 449 11.42 6.07 -9.63
N CYS A 450 12.68 6.40 -9.35
CA CYS A 450 13.17 7.77 -9.37
C CYS A 450 14.00 7.97 -10.65
N PRO A 451 13.42 8.48 -11.75
CA PRO A 451 14.08 8.48 -13.06
C PRO A 451 15.33 9.33 -13.12
N SER A 452 15.39 10.42 -12.33
CA SER A 452 16.46 11.42 -12.42
C SER A 452 17.66 11.14 -11.51
N ILE A 453 17.61 10.13 -10.64
CA ILE A 453 18.71 9.89 -9.69
C ILE A 453 19.92 9.34 -10.41
N GLY A 454 20.98 10.15 -10.47
CA GLY A 454 22.19 9.81 -11.22
C GLY A 454 23.31 9.24 -10.35
N GLU A 455 23.39 9.69 -9.10
CA GLU A 455 24.51 9.38 -8.20
C GLU A 455 24.05 9.27 -6.75
N LEU A 456 24.74 8.40 -5.99
CA LEU A 456 24.64 8.30 -4.54
C LEU A 456 25.80 9.07 -3.87
N PRO A 457 25.64 9.49 -2.60
CA PRO A 457 26.69 10.23 -1.92
C PRO A 457 27.96 9.40 -1.71
N ASN A 458 29.12 10.01 -1.92
CA ASN A 458 30.44 9.37 -1.82
C ASN A 458 30.97 9.15 -0.39
N ASN A 459 30.14 9.31 0.64
CA ASN A 459 30.53 9.21 2.04
C ASN A 459 29.67 8.20 2.82
N MET A 460 29.05 7.24 2.12
CA MET A 460 28.14 6.24 2.69
C MET A 460 28.81 5.27 3.67
N SER A 461 30.14 5.15 3.67
CA SER A 461 30.90 4.30 4.60
C SER A 461 30.64 4.60 6.09
N LYS A 462 30.03 5.74 6.41
CA LYS A 462 29.60 6.11 7.77
C LYS A 462 28.30 5.44 8.24
N LEU A 463 27.53 4.84 7.34
CA LEU A 463 26.24 4.22 7.64
C LEU A 463 26.44 2.82 8.25
N MET A 464 27.01 2.78 9.46
CA MET A 464 27.46 1.55 10.11
C MET A 464 26.32 0.57 10.42
N ALA A 465 25.08 1.02 10.50
CA ALA A 465 23.91 0.18 10.77
C ALA A 465 23.19 -0.31 9.50
N LEU A 466 23.60 0.12 8.30
CA LEU A 466 22.87 -0.14 7.07
C LEU A 466 22.93 -1.63 6.70
N GLU A 467 21.76 -2.25 6.61
CA GLU A 467 21.57 -3.67 6.25
C GLU A 467 20.92 -3.82 4.87
N LEU A 468 20.09 -2.86 4.45
CA LEU A 468 19.37 -2.88 3.18
C LEU A 468 19.66 -1.62 2.36
N LEU A 469 20.14 -1.81 1.13
CA LEU A 469 20.22 -0.76 0.12
C LEU A 469 19.44 -1.19 -1.12
N ARG A 470 18.39 -0.42 -1.44
CA ARG A 470 17.54 -0.67 -2.59
C ARG A 470 17.46 0.54 -3.49
N LEU A 471 17.75 0.32 -4.77
CA LEU A 471 17.77 1.26 -5.89
C LEU A 471 17.05 0.59 -7.06
N TYR A 472 15.73 0.70 -7.10
CA TYR A 472 14.91 0.01 -8.11
C TYR A 472 14.44 0.99 -9.18
N ALA A 473 14.58 0.63 -10.46
CA ALA A 473 14.12 1.44 -11.59
C ALA A 473 14.65 2.88 -11.51
N CYS A 474 15.98 2.99 -11.36
CA CYS A 474 16.74 4.25 -11.37
C CYS A 474 17.59 4.33 -12.66
N PRO A 475 16.99 4.67 -13.81
CA PRO A 475 17.64 4.57 -15.11
C PRO A 475 18.86 5.49 -15.26
N GLU A 476 18.92 6.65 -14.62
CA GLU A 476 20.08 7.55 -14.72
C GLU A 476 21.27 7.16 -13.84
N LEU A 477 21.12 6.16 -12.96
CA LEU A 477 22.18 5.69 -12.06
C LEU A 477 23.24 4.91 -12.85
N LYS A 478 24.44 5.48 -12.98
CA LYS A 478 25.52 4.91 -13.82
C LYS A 478 26.48 3.99 -13.07
N SER A 479 26.68 4.27 -11.79
CA SER A 479 27.63 3.56 -10.94
C SER A 479 27.24 3.68 -9.47
N LEU A 480 27.62 2.68 -8.68
CA LEU A 480 27.57 2.74 -7.23
C LEU A 480 28.89 3.34 -6.69
N PRO A 481 28.87 4.17 -5.63
CA PRO A 481 30.10 4.64 -4.99
C PRO A 481 30.89 3.49 -4.36
N GLU A 482 32.22 3.53 -4.46
CA GLU A 482 33.12 2.51 -3.89
C GLU A 482 32.98 2.40 -2.36
N GLU A 483 32.58 3.48 -1.69
CA GLU A 483 32.38 3.52 -0.25
C GLU A 483 31.26 2.59 0.25
N ILE A 484 30.36 2.13 -0.64
CA ILE A 484 29.38 1.07 -0.29
C ILE A 484 30.08 -0.20 0.15
N CYS A 485 31.25 -0.53 -0.43
CA CYS A 485 32.03 -1.72 -0.09
C CYS A 485 32.56 -1.72 1.35
N GLU A 486 32.55 -0.57 2.01
CA GLU A 486 33.02 -0.39 3.40
C GLU A 486 31.87 -0.49 4.42
N LEU A 487 30.64 -0.82 3.98
CA LEU A 487 29.49 -0.99 4.86
C LEU A 487 29.55 -2.36 5.57
N PRO A 488 29.76 -2.40 6.89
CA PRO A 488 30.07 -3.64 7.60
C PRO A 488 28.86 -4.57 7.78
N ASN A 489 27.64 -4.02 7.70
CA ASN A 489 26.40 -4.70 8.01
C ASN A 489 25.48 -4.92 6.82
N LEU A 490 25.88 -4.52 5.61
CA LEU A 490 25.04 -4.60 4.43
C LEU A 490 24.76 -6.07 4.08
N LYS A 491 23.48 -6.45 4.12
CA LYS A 491 22.99 -7.82 3.86
C LYS A 491 22.28 -7.94 2.51
N TYR A 492 21.59 -6.90 2.08
CA TYR A 492 20.82 -6.92 0.84
C TYR A 492 21.09 -5.69 -0.03
N ILE A 493 21.38 -5.96 -1.30
CA ILE A 493 21.45 -4.95 -2.36
C ILE A 493 20.43 -5.30 -3.44
N ASP A 494 19.56 -4.36 -3.77
CA ASP A 494 18.70 -4.43 -4.95
C ASP A 494 19.03 -3.23 -5.85
N ILE A 495 19.53 -3.50 -7.05
CA ILE A 495 19.80 -2.50 -8.09
C ILE A 495 18.96 -2.77 -9.34
N SER A 496 17.93 -3.60 -9.25
CA SER A 496 17.20 -4.04 -10.43
C SER A 496 16.53 -2.89 -11.20
N GLN A 497 16.43 -3.03 -12.51
CA GLN A 497 15.94 -2.01 -13.44
C GLN A 497 16.79 -0.71 -13.46
N CYS A 498 18.02 -0.73 -12.93
CA CYS A 498 19.01 0.33 -13.17
C CYS A 498 19.70 0.10 -14.52
N VAL A 499 19.02 0.47 -15.60
CA VAL A 499 19.40 0.08 -16.98
C VAL A 499 20.71 0.70 -17.49
N ASN A 500 21.21 1.78 -16.88
CA ASN A 500 22.52 2.36 -17.24
C ASN A 500 23.64 2.00 -16.24
N LEU A 501 23.36 1.18 -15.23
CA LEU A 501 24.36 0.71 -14.29
C LEU A 501 25.17 -0.40 -14.94
N SER A 502 26.43 -0.09 -15.26
CA SER A 502 27.27 -0.94 -16.12
C SER A 502 28.30 -1.80 -15.37
N CYS A 503 28.58 -1.48 -14.10
CA CYS A 503 29.51 -2.22 -13.26
C CYS A 503 29.13 -2.17 -11.78
N LEU A 504 29.53 -3.21 -11.04
CA LEU A 504 29.62 -3.18 -9.59
C LEU A 504 30.97 -2.59 -9.16
N PRO A 505 31.08 -2.01 -7.95
CA PRO A 505 32.34 -1.52 -7.41
C PRO A 505 33.44 -2.59 -7.35
N GLU A 506 34.70 -2.23 -7.62
CA GLU A 506 35.82 -3.18 -7.73
C GLU A 506 36.05 -3.97 -6.43
N GLU A 507 35.79 -3.34 -5.28
CA GLU A 507 35.98 -3.92 -3.94
C GLU A 507 34.72 -4.55 -3.34
N VAL A 508 33.69 -4.89 -4.15
CA VAL A 508 32.43 -5.49 -3.67
C VAL A 508 32.65 -6.70 -2.76
N GLY A 509 33.73 -7.46 -2.98
CA GLY A 509 34.16 -8.57 -2.12
C GLY A 509 34.42 -8.24 -0.65
N LYS A 510 34.53 -6.97 -0.27
CA LYS A 510 34.65 -6.54 1.13
C LYS A 510 33.35 -6.65 1.93
N LEU A 511 32.21 -6.74 1.25
CA LEU A 511 30.89 -6.87 1.86
C LEU A 511 30.68 -8.27 2.47
N SER A 512 31.36 -8.53 3.59
CA SER A 512 31.43 -9.85 4.21
C SER A 512 30.09 -10.39 4.73
N ARG A 513 29.10 -9.53 4.95
CA ARG A 513 27.74 -9.88 5.42
C ARG A 513 26.68 -9.85 4.32
N LEU A 514 27.07 -9.58 3.08
CA LEU A 514 26.12 -9.53 1.97
C LEU A 514 25.57 -10.93 1.72
N GLU A 515 24.28 -11.11 1.94
CA GLU A 515 23.56 -12.37 1.79
C GLU A 515 22.90 -12.45 0.42
N LYS A 516 22.44 -11.32 -0.12
CA LYS A 516 21.65 -11.29 -1.34
C LYS A 516 21.91 -10.08 -2.23
N ILE A 517 21.93 -10.32 -3.55
CA ILE A 517 21.98 -9.27 -4.58
C ILE A 517 20.87 -9.51 -5.62
N ASP A 518 20.04 -8.50 -5.89
CA ASP A 518 19.13 -8.47 -7.04
C ASP A 518 19.59 -7.42 -8.05
N MET A 519 19.81 -7.85 -9.29
CA MET A 519 20.36 -7.06 -10.38
C MET A 519 19.72 -7.43 -11.73
N ARG A 520 18.42 -7.74 -11.70
CA ARG A 520 17.61 -7.95 -12.90
C ARG A 520 17.48 -6.66 -13.71
N ALA A 521 17.42 -6.77 -15.04
CA ALA A 521 17.43 -5.67 -15.99
C ALA A 521 18.60 -4.68 -15.75
N CYS A 522 19.78 -5.21 -15.47
CA CYS A 522 21.02 -4.44 -15.36
C CYS A 522 22.07 -4.99 -16.34
N PRO A 523 22.49 -4.21 -17.36
CA PRO A 523 23.44 -4.67 -18.36
C PRO A 523 24.88 -4.58 -17.85
N LEU A 524 25.20 -5.34 -16.79
CA LEU A 524 26.55 -5.39 -16.25
C LEU A 524 27.52 -5.94 -17.31
N LEU A 525 28.62 -5.23 -17.53
CA LEU A 525 29.65 -5.64 -18.49
C LEU A 525 30.56 -6.74 -17.93
N SER A 526 30.75 -6.74 -16.61
CA SER A 526 31.56 -7.73 -15.91
C SER A 526 31.24 -7.75 -14.42
N ILE A 527 31.51 -8.88 -13.77
CA ILE A 527 31.48 -8.98 -12.30
C ILE A 527 32.91 -8.84 -11.76
N PRO A 528 33.17 -7.97 -10.76
CA PRO A 528 34.50 -7.79 -10.19
C PRO A 528 35.09 -9.08 -9.64
N SER A 529 36.40 -9.27 -9.84
CA SER A 529 37.12 -10.46 -9.34
C SER A 529 37.08 -10.60 -7.82
N SER A 530 36.86 -9.49 -7.10
CA SER A 530 36.71 -9.50 -5.64
C SER A 530 35.44 -10.22 -5.17
N ALA A 531 34.41 -10.37 -6.02
CA ALA A 531 33.13 -10.98 -5.65
C ALA A 531 33.26 -12.42 -5.13
N VAL A 532 34.33 -13.13 -5.48
CA VAL A 532 34.65 -14.46 -4.91
C VAL A 532 34.89 -14.44 -3.39
N LYS A 533 35.12 -13.26 -2.79
CA LYS A 533 35.31 -13.07 -1.35
C LYS A 533 33.99 -12.82 -0.60
N LEU A 534 32.84 -12.80 -1.29
CA LEU A 534 31.52 -12.64 -0.69
C LEU A 534 31.07 -13.91 0.04
N THR A 535 31.71 -14.19 1.18
CA THR A 535 31.54 -15.48 1.90
C THR A 535 30.15 -15.74 2.47
N SER A 536 29.32 -14.71 2.67
CA SER A 536 27.94 -14.86 3.17
C SER A 536 26.89 -14.87 2.06
N LEU A 537 27.29 -14.65 0.81
CA LEU A 537 26.36 -14.50 -0.30
C LEU A 537 25.72 -15.85 -0.62
N CYS A 538 24.41 -15.92 -0.46
CA CYS A 538 23.63 -17.14 -0.66
C CYS A 538 22.65 -17.03 -1.83
N HIS A 539 22.29 -15.81 -2.29
CA HIS A 539 21.33 -15.64 -3.37
C HIS A 539 21.67 -14.47 -4.29
N VAL A 540 21.82 -14.75 -5.58
CA VAL A 540 21.92 -13.74 -6.64
C VAL A 540 20.74 -13.90 -7.59
N ILE A 541 20.09 -12.78 -7.92
CA ILE A 541 19.06 -12.73 -8.97
C ILE A 541 19.58 -11.83 -10.09
N CYS A 542 19.64 -12.33 -11.31
CA CYS A 542 20.16 -11.60 -12.47
C CYS A 542 19.42 -12.01 -13.77
N ASP A 543 19.74 -11.33 -14.87
CA ASP A 543 19.23 -11.71 -16.19
C ASP A 543 20.02 -12.90 -16.77
N LYS A 544 19.45 -13.58 -17.77
CA LYS A 544 20.08 -14.74 -18.41
C LYS A 544 21.46 -14.42 -18.99
N GLU A 545 21.68 -13.22 -19.50
CA GLU A 545 22.98 -12.78 -20.04
C GLU A 545 24.07 -12.74 -18.97
N ASN A 546 23.69 -12.38 -17.73
CA ASN A 546 24.62 -12.22 -16.62
C ASN A 546 24.93 -13.56 -15.92
N LEU A 547 24.15 -14.62 -16.18
CA LEU A 547 24.27 -15.91 -15.50
C LEU A 547 25.66 -16.53 -15.66
N CYS A 548 26.23 -16.52 -16.88
CA CYS A 548 27.56 -17.07 -17.15
C CYS A 548 28.70 -16.40 -16.37
N MET A 549 28.53 -15.13 -15.99
CA MET A 549 29.52 -14.39 -15.21
C MET A 549 29.47 -14.80 -13.73
N TRP A 550 28.27 -15.13 -13.23
CA TRP A 550 28.05 -15.57 -11.85
C TRP A 550 28.37 -17.05 -11.62
N GLU A 551 28.30 -17.91 -12.64
CA GLU A 551 28.72 -19.33 -12.52
C GLU A 551 30.16 -19.50 -12.02
N LYS A 552 31.07 -18.59 -12.41
CA LYS A 552 32.46 -18.60 -11.93
C LYS A 552 32.55 -18.32 -10.43
N ILE A 553 31.66 -17.47 -9.93
CA ILE A 553 31.60 -17.07 -8.51
C ILE A 553 30.88 -18.14 -7.71
N GLU A 554 29.83 -18.76 -8.25
CA GLU A 554 29.11 -19.89 -7.65
C GLU A 554 30.04 -21.07 -7.33
N ASN A 555 31.01 -21.34 -8.20
CA ASN A 555 32.05 -22.35 -7.94
C ASN A 555 33.01 -21.96 -6.80
N ALA A 556 33.19 -20.67 -6.52
CA ALA A 556 34.10 -20.16 -5.50
C ALA A 556 33.41 -19.84 -4.16
N VAL A 557 32.09 -19.60 -4.17
CA VAL A 557 31.28 -19.22 -3.01
C VAL A 557 30.32 -20.37 -2.67
N PRO A 558 30.63 -21.20 -1.66
CA PRO A 558 29.83 -22.37 -1.33
C PRO A 558 28.40 -22.01 -0.92
N GLY A 559 27.41 -22.68 -1.52
CA GLY A 559 25.99 -22.48 -1.17
C GLY A 559 25.34 -21.27 -1.85
N LEU A 560 26.07 -20.57 -2.73
CA LEU A 560 25.49 -19.54 -3.59
C LEU A 560 24.46 -20.15 -4.54
N ARG A 561 23.23 -19.62 -4.53
CA ARG A 561 22.21 -19.89 -5.53
C ARG A 561 22.12 -18.72 -6.50
N VAL A 562 22.31 -18.99 -7.79
CA VAL A 562 22.10 -18.00 -8.85
C VAL A 562 20.75 -18.28 -9.53
N GLU A 563 19.87 -17.29 -9.57
CA GLU A 563 18.55 -17.37 -10.18
C GLU A 563 18.46 -16.40 -11.35
N ALA A 564 18.24 -16.93 -12.57
CA ALA A 564 17.94 -16.10 -13.72
C ALA A 564 16.43 -15.98 -13.92
N THR A 565 15.93 -14.75 -14.04
CA THR A 565 14.55 -14.50 -14.46
C THR A 565 14.44 -14.45 -15.98
N GLU A 566 13.35 -14.95 -16.54
CA GLU A 566 13.06 -14.75 -17.97
C GLU A 566 12.66 -13.29 -18.20
N ASP A 567 13.11 -12.74 -19.33
CA ASP A 567 12.81 -11.36 -19.75
C ASP A 567 11.32 -11.08 -19.59
N CYS A 568 10.96 -10.25 -18.61
CA CYS A 568 9.66 -9.58 -18.60
C CYS A 568 9.78 -8.35 -19.52
N LEU A 569 10.04 -8.61 -20.80
CA LEU A 569 9.80 -7.67 -21.88
C LEU A 569 8.49 -8.10 -22.53
N ASP A 570 7.37 -7.57 -22.04
CA ASP A 570 6.12 -7.41 -22.79
C ASP A 570 5.24 -6.33 -22.13
#